data_AF-W0FHN9-F1
#
_entry.id   AF-W0FHN9-F1
#
_cell.length_a   1.000
_cell.length_b   1.000
_cell.length_c   1.000
_cell.angle_alpha   90.00
_cell.angle_beta   90.00
_cell.angle_gamma   90.00
#
_symmetry.space_group_name_H-M   'P 1'
#
loop_
_entity.id
_entity.type
_entity.pdbx_description
1 polymer ?
#
loop_
_entity_poly.entity_id
_entity_poly.type
_entity_poly.pdbx_seq_one_letter_code
_entity_poly.pdbx_strand_id
1 'polypeptide(L)'
;MKSQDKTAAQETLASVQETLFGAAWTIKIRKEDLVKWPDDDEHLHQYRISVRVARSLVKFLKPFMRKSPQQQLEKQLKTLQDPTSRMRELDVLVPLLEDEPALHEQVRQAQLANRAVFIENLTSPETQQLLEQVQNSLKHPEWKKNVVANGIAPESLAARLDSRRQSCKKALAELDLDDQEAVHDLRKHAKAIRYVARELTDCLPEGSASLGERMRLMQDKLGKWCDANVNADLVTEVCGPDAQDAATRFRAEADAIMDELKAAHQHR
;
A
#
# COMPACT_ATOMS: atom_id res chain seq x y z
N MET A 1 0.66 26.77 -25.94
CA MET A 1 0.72 25.29 -26.07
C MET A 1 0.43 24.98 -27.52
N LYS A 2 1.33 24.28 -28.23
CA LYS A 2 1.08 23.92 -29.64
C LYS A 2 -0.07 22.89 -29.70
N SER A 3 -0.74 22.78 -30.84
CA SER A 3 -1.90 21.87 -31.00
C SER A 3 -1.55 20.41 -30.66
N GLN A 4 -0.33 19.96 -30.98
CA GLN A 4 0.15 18.61 -30.67
C GLN A 4 0.34 18.37 -29.17
N ASP A 5 0.90 19.33 -28.43
CA ASP A 5 1.10 19.24 -26.97
C ASP A 5 -0.23 19.11 -26.22
N LYS A 6 -1.29 19.75 -26.73
CA LYS A 6 -2.64 19.68 -26.14
C LYS A 6 -3.30 18.32 -26.38
N THR A 7 -3.07 17.70 -27.53
CA THR A 7 -3.57 16.34 -27.81
C THR A 7 -2.91 15.34 -26.86
N ALA A 8 -1.57 15.35 -26.76
CA ALA A 8 -0.83 14.44 -25.88
C ALA A 8 -1.25 14.58 -24.39
N ALA A 9 -1.49 15.82 -23.93
CA ALA A 9 -1.96 16.04 -22.56
C ALA A 9 -3.38 15.50 -22.31
N GLN A 10 -4.26 15.56 -23.32
CA GLN A 10 -5.62 14.98 -23.21
C GLN A 10 -5.58 13.45 -23.25
N GLU A 11 -4.74 12.86 -24.10
CA GLU A 11 -4.50 11.42 -24.12
C GLU A 11 -3.98 10.91 -22.78
N THR A 12 -3.01 11.62 -22.18
CA THR A 12 -2.49 11.30 -20.84
C THR A 12 -3.59 11.35 -19.78
N LEU A 13 -4.46 12.36 -19.81
CA LEU A 13 -5.59 12.44 -18.90
C LEU A 13 -6.55 11.24 -19.08
N ALA A 14 -6.84 10.86 -20.32
CA ALA A 14 -7.66 9.70 -20.62
C ALA A 14 -7.03 8.40 -20.07
N SER A 15 -5.73 8.17 -20.30
CA SER A 15 -5.03 7.01 -19.75
C SER A 15 -5.04 6.98 -18.22
N VAL A 16 -4.85 8.14 -17.55
CA VAL A 16 -5.00 8.23 -16.08
C VAL A 16 -6.41 7.87 -15.62
N GLN A 17 -7.44 8.30 -16.35
CA GLN A 17 -8.83 7.94 -16.05
C GLN A 17 -9.09 6.44 -16.23
N GLU A 18 -8.54 5.82 -17.28
CA GLU A 18 -8.59 4.38 -17.50
C GLU A 18 -7.90 3.61 -16.38
N THR A 19 -6.71 4.05 -15.92
CA THR A 19 -6.03 3.46 -14.76
C THR A 19 -6.90 3.52 -13.50
N LEU A 20 -7.54 4.67 -13.22
CA LEU A 20 -8.42 4.81 -12.05
C LEU A 20 -9.68 3.95 -12.18
N PHE A 21 -10.25 3.85 -13.38
CA PHE A 21 -11.36 2.95 -13.69
C PHE A 21 -10.96 1.49 -13.46
N GLY A 22 -9.80 1.08 -13.96
CA GLY A 22 -9.21 -0.24 -13.74
C GLY A 22 -9.04 -0.55 -12.26
N ALA A 23 -8.52 0.40 -11.47
CA ALA A 23 -8.38 0.25 -10.03
C ALA A 23 -9.74 0.06 -9.32
N ALA A 24 -10.79 0.79 -9.76
CA ALA A 24 -12.15 0.60 -9.26
C ALA A 24 -12.67 -0.82 -9.55
N TRP A 25 -12.44 -1.31 -10.77
CA TRP A 25 -12.81 -2.66 -11.17
C TRP A 25 -12.04 -3.73 -10.38
N THR A 26 -10.73 -3.57 -10.21
CA THR A 26 -9.91 -4.50 -9.42
C THR A 26 -10.40 -4.58 -7.97
N ILE A 27 -10.69 -3.45 -7.32
CA ILE A 27 -11.25 -3.46 -5.95
C ILE A 27 -12.55 -4.26 -5.90
N LYS A 28 -13.45 -4.07 -6.88
CA LYS A 28 -14.71 -4.80 -6.95
C LYS A 28 -14.48 -6.31 -7.06
N ILE A 29 -13.70 -6.75 -8.05
CA ILE A 29 -13.43 -8.18 -8.28
C ILE A 29 -12.72 -8.81 -7.09
N ARG A 30 -11.69 -8.16 -6.53
CA ARG A 30 -10.97 -8.71 -5.37
C ARG A 30 -11.84 -8.79 -4.11
N LYS A 31 -12.80 -7.88 -3.97
CA LYS A 31 -13.80 -7.95 -2.89
C LYS A 31 -14.77 -9.12 -3.09
N GLU A 32 -15.21 -9.36 -4.32
CA GLU A 32 -16.07 -10.51 -4.67
C GLU A 32 -15.34 -11.84 -4.44
N ASP A 33 -14.07 -11.94 -4.89
CA ASP A 33 -13.20 -13.09 -4.64
C ASP A 33 -13.05 -13.35 -3.13
N LEU A 34 -12.72 -12.32 -2.34
CA LEU A 34 -12.55 -12.42 -0.89
C LEU A 34 -13.81 -12.87 -0.15
N VAL A 35 -15.00 -12.44 -0.60
CA VAL A 35 -16.26 -12.91 0.00
C VAL A 35 -16.57 -14.34 -0.39
N LYS A 36 -16.20 -14.76 -1.60
CA LYS A 36 -16.43 -16.13 -2.07
C LYS A 36 -15.50 -17.15 -1.41
N TRP A 37 -14.27 -16.75 -1.14
CA TRP A 37 -13.24 -17.60 -0.55
C TRP A 37 -12.65 -16.92 0.69
N PRO A 38 -13.45 -16.79 1.76
CA PRO A 38 -13.07 -16.00 2.92
C PRO A 38 -11.92 -16.60 3.71
N ASP A 39 -11.59 -17.89 3.58
CA ASP A 39 -10.54 -18.56 4.37
C ASP A 39 -9.16 -18.57 3.68
N ASP A 40 -9.09 -18.11 2.43
CA ASP A 40 -7.83 -18.01 1.67
C ASP A 40 -7.20 -16.63 1.93
N ASP A 41 -5.98 -16.63 2.47
CA ASP A 41 -5.27 -15.40 2.85
C ASP A 41 -4.80 -14.59 1.64
N GLU A 42 -4.62 -15.22 0.48
CA GLU A 42 -4.20 -14.57 -0.75
C GLU A 42 -5.33 -13.67 -1.30
N HIS A 43 -6.59 -14.07 -1.15
CA HIS A 43 -7.71 -13.22 -1.55
C HIS A 43 -7.80 -11.95 -0.69
N LEU A 44 -7.53 -12.03 0.61
CA LEU A 44 -7.40 -10.83 1.46
C LEU A 44 -6.21 -9.98 1.03
N HIS A 45 -5.07 -10.63 0.77
CA HIS A 45 -3.86 -9.95 0.33
C HIS A 45 -4.08 -9.15 -0.95
N GLN A 46 -4.72 -9.75 -1.95
CA GLN A 46 -5.04 -9.10 -3.23
C GLN A 46 -6.05 -7.95 -3.07
N TYR A 47 -7.10 -8.14 -2.26
CA TYR A 47 -8.04 -7.05 -1.95
C TYR A 47 -7.32 -5.88 -1.27
N ARG A 48 -6.51 -6.15 -0.24
CA ARG A 48 -5.72 -5.13 0.47
C ARG A 48 -4.77 -4.39 -0.46
N ILE A 49 -4.08 -5.10 -1.36
CA ILE A 49 -3.22 -4.48 -2.38
C ILE A 49 -4.04 -3.56 -3.28
N SER A 50 -5.19 -4.00 -3.78
CA SER A 50 -6.02 -3.21 -4.70
C SER A 50 -6.44 -1.86 -4.10
N VAL A 51 -6.86 -1.84 -2.83
CA VAL A 51 -7.22 -0.61 -2.10
C VAL A 51 -5.99 0.27 -1.87
N ARG A 52 -4.84 -0.31 -1.50
CA ARG A 52 -3.59 0.44 -1.28
C ARG A 52 -3.06 1.07 -2.57
N VAL A 53 -3.18 0.38 -3.71
CA VAL A 53 -2.82 0.89 -5.03
C VAL A 53 -3.71 2.08 -5.39
N ALA A 54 -5.03 1.94 -5.31
CA ALA A 54 -5.98 3.03 -5.58
C ALA A 54 -5.69 4.25 -4.68
N ARG A 55 -5.46 4.04 -3.39
CA ARG A 55 -5.12 5.13 -2.46
C ARG A 55 -3.80 5.81 -2.82
N SER A 56 -2.80 5.05 -3.26
CA SER A 56 -1.50 5.59 -3.71
C SER A 56 -1.66 6.46 -4.97
N LEU A 57 -2.49 6.02 -5.93
CA LEU A 57 -2.85 6.77 -7.12
C LEU A 57 -3.57 8.08 -6.78
N VAL A 58 -4.63 8.02 -5.98
CA VAL A 58 -5.40 9.21 -5.57
C VAL A 58 -4.51 10.21 -4.82
N LYS A 59 -3.66 9.74 -3.90
CA LYS A 59 -2.69 10.60 -3.19
C LYS A 59 -1.65 11.19 -4.14
N PHE A 60 -1.24 10.45 -5.16
CA PHE A 60 -0.33 10.96 -6.19
C PHE A 60 -1.00 12.06 -7.02
N LEU A 61 -2.21 11.81 -7.51
CA LEU A 61 -2.97 12.69 -8.41
C LEU A 61 -3.60 13.92 -7.74
N LYS A 62 -3.48 14.05 -6.42
CA LYS A 62 -3.96 15.20 -5.62
C LYS A 62 -3.78 16.60 -6.25
N PRO A 63 -2.64 16.95 -6.89
CA PRO A 63 -2.48 18.28 -7.51
C PRO A 63 -3.39 18.53 -8.71
N PHE A 64 -3.90 17.48 -9.35
CA PHE A 64 -4.72 17.55 -10.57
C PHE A 64 -6.23 17.48 -10.26
N MET A 65 -6.60 16.90 -9.12
CA MET A 65 -7.99 16.74 -8.68
C MET A 65 -8.51 17.94 -7.88
N ARG A 66 -9.83 18.08 -7.80
CA ARG A 66 -10.48 19.01 -6.87
C ARG A 66 -10.19 18.57 -5.43
N LYS A 67 -9.86 19.53 -4.57
CA LYS A 67 -9.37 19.28 -3.21
C LYS A 67 -10.35 18.47 -2.36
N SER A 68 -11.62 18.90 -2.26
CA SER A 68 -12.61 18.26 -1.38
C SER A 68 -12.95 16.83 -1.82
N PRO A 69 -13.33 16.57 -3.09
CA PRO A 69 -13.60 15.21 -3.55
C PRO A 69 -12.40 14.27 -3.40
N GLN A 70 -11.19 14.75 -3.71
CA GLN A 70 -9.97 13.96 -3.54
C GLN A 70 -9.72 13.58 -2.09
N GLN A 71 -9.87 14.52 -1.15
CA GLN A 71 -9.66 14.25 0.29
C GLN A 71 -10.70 13.27 0.84
N GLN A 72 -11.95 13.40 0.40
CA GLN A 72 -13.01 12.46 0.75
C GLN A 72 -12.69 11.05 0.23
N LEU A 73 -12.31 10.91 -1.04
CA LEU A 73 -11.94 9.62 -1.62
C LEU A 73 -10.73 8.99 -0.92
N GLU A 74 -9.71 9.79 -0.59
CA GLU A 74 -8.55 9.30 0.17
C GLU A 74 -8.93 8.80 1.56
N LYS A 75 -9.86 9.48 2.24
CA LYS A 75 -10.39 9.07 3.55
C LYS A 75 -11.19 7.77 3.43
N GLN A 76 -12.09 7.67 2.45
CA GLN A 76 -12.90 6.47 2.22
C GLN A 76 -12.03 5.24 1.90
N LEU A 77 -11.03 5.40 1.02
CA LEU A 77 -10.06 4.34 0.73
C LEU A 77 -9.26 3.93 1.98
N LYS A 78 -8.91 4.88 2.85
CA LYS A 78 -8.28 4.56 4.14
C LYS A 78 -9.22 3.76 5.04
N THR A 79 -10.48 4.15 5.15
CA THR A 79 -11.49 3.41 5.92
C THR A 79 -11.65 1.97 5.46
N LEU A 80 -11.59 1.72 4.14
CA LEU A 80 -11.59 0.34 3.59
C LEU A 80 -10.27 -0.40 3.84
N GLN A 81 -9.14 0.31 3.84
CA GLN A 81 -7.81 -0.28 4.00
C GLN A 81 -7.52 -0.68 5.46
N ASP A 82 -7.90 0.13 6.43
CA ASP A 82 -7.46 -0.01 7.82
C ASP A 82 -7.81 -1.38 8.43
N PRO A 83 -9.05 -1.90 8.32
CA PRO A 83 -9.44 -3.20 8.89
C PRO A 83 -8.67 -4.40 8.30
N THR A 84 -8.17 -4.27 7.06
CA THR A 84 -7.38 -5.34 6.41
C THR A 84 -5.99 -5.52 7.02
N SER A 85 -5.51 -4.56 7.84
CA SER A 85 -4.16 -4.62 8.40
C SER A 85 -4.06 -5.73 9.44
N ARG A 86 -4.95 -5.71 10.45
CA ARG A 86 -4.96 -6.71 11.52
C ARG A 86 -5.12 -8.12 10.98
N MET A 87 -6.06 -8.31 10.05
CA MET A 87 -6.25 -9.61 9.43
C MET A 87 -5.00 -10.09 8.69
N ARG A 88 -4.33 -9.22 7.93
CA ARG A 88 -3.10 -9.62 7.23
C ARG A 88 -1.94 -9.92 8.17
N GLU A 89 -1.85 -9.21 9.29
CA GLU A 89 -0.81 -9.46 10.29
C GLU A 89 -1.00 -10.85 10.91
N LEU A 90 -2.24 -11.23 11.24
CA LEU A 90 -2.56 -12.59 11.72
C LEU A 90 -2.28 -13.66 10.66
N ASP A 91 -2.67 -13.44 9.40
CA ASP A 91 -2.39 -14.39 8.30
C ASP A 91 -0.91 -14.65 8.07
N VAL A 92 -0.07 -13.63 8.29
CA VAL A 92 1.39 -13.75 8.18
C VAL A 92 1.98 -14.44 9.41
N LEU A 93 1.43 -14.21 10.61
CA LEU A 93 1.97 -14.74 11.85
C LEU A 93 1.71 -16.24 12.01
N VAL A 94 0.52 -16.74 11.67
CA VAL A 94 0.15 -18.17 11.80
C VAL A 94 1.22 -19.12 11.25
N PRO A 95 1.67 -19.02 9.98
CA PRO A 95 2.68 -19.95 9.46
C PRO A 95 4.07 -19.81 10.09
N LEU A 96 4.36 -18.70 10.78
CA LEU A 96 5.66 -18.48 11.44
C LEU A 96 5.75 -19.13 12.83
N LEU A 97 4.65 -19.69 13.31
CA LEU A 97 4.53 -20.34 14.62
C LEU A 97 4.27 -21.85 14.50
N GLU A 98 4.34 -22.46 13.31
CA GLU A 98 4.04 -23.89 13.10
C GLU A 98 4.85 -24.82 14.03
N ASP A 99 6.09 -24.45 14.36
CA ASP A 99 6.98 -25.19 15.27
C ASP A 99 6.68 -24.95 16.77
N GLU A 100 5.70 -24.09 17.08
CA GLU A 100 5.30 -23.67 18.43
C GLU A 100 3.79 -23.96 18.66
N PRO A 101 3.35 -25.23 18.79
CA PRO A 101 1.95 -25.63 18.62
C PRO A 101 0.94 -24.91 19.52
N ALA A 102 1.34 -24.60 20.76
CA ALA A 102 0.47 -23.89 21.71
C ALA A 102 0.23 -22.43 21.28
N LEU A 103 1.27 -21.73 20.79
CA LEU A 103 1.16 -20.36 20.30
C LEU A 103 0.44 -20.32 18.95
N HIS A 104 0.78 -21.25 18.05
CA HIS A 104 0.09 -21.43 16.78
C HIS A 104 -1.42 -21.56 16.95
N GLU A 105 -1.88 -22.41 17.87
CA GLU A 105 -3.31 -22.61 18.12
C GLU A 105 -3.97 -21.32 18.64
N GLN A 106 -3.35 -20.63 19.59
CA GLN A 106 -3.89 -19.36 20.11
C GLN A 106 -4.02 -18.29 19.02
N VAL A 107 -2.97 -18.10 18.21
CA VAL A 107 -2.97 -17.13 17.11
C VAL A 107 -3.98 -17.53 16.03
N ARG A 108 -4.12 -18.83 15.74
CA ARG A 108 -5.11 -19.33 14.78
C ARG A 108 -6.54 -19.08 15.26
N GLN A 109 -6.83 -19.28 16.54
CA GLN A 109 -8.15 -18.94 17.10
C GLN A 109 -8.45 -17.44 16.99
N ALA A 110 -7.45 -16.59 17.28
CA ALA A 110 -7.58 -15.15 17.08
C ALA A 110 -7.80 -14.78 15.60
N GLN A 111 -7.07 -15.43 14.67
CA GLN A 111 -7.23 -15.25 13.22
C GLN A 111 -8.66 -15.59 12.78
N LEU A 112 -9.20 -16.74 13.16
CA LEU A 112 -10.54 -17.18 12.79
C LEU A 112 -11.63 -16.23 13.33
N ALA A 113 -11.52 -15.82 14.60
CA ALA A 113 -12.45 -14.88 15.21
C ALA A 113 -12.42 -13.51 14.52
N ASN A 114 -11.22 -12.97 14.24
CA ASN A 114 -11.08 -11.70 13.52
C ASN A 114 -11.57 -11.82 12.07
N ARG A 115 -11.38 -12.97 11.41
CA ARG A 115 -11.83 -13.21 10.03
C ARG A 115 -13.35 -13.16 9.94
N ALA A 116 -14.05 -13.82 10.86
CA ALA A 116 -15.50 -13.79 10.92
C ALA A 116 -16.02 -12.35 11.04
N VAL A 117 -15.51 -11.58 12.00
CA VAL A 117 -15.89 -10.17 12.21
C VAL A 117 -15.53 -9.30 11.01
N PHE A 118 -14.36 -9.52 10.39
CA PHE A 118 -13.92 -8.78 9.22
C PHE A 118 -14.84 -9.02 8.01
N ILE A 119 -15.20 -10.28 7.73
CA ILE A 119 -16.09 -10.64 6.60
C ILE A 119 -17.51 -10.13 6.84
N GLU A 120 -18.03 -10.23 8.07
CA GLU A 120 -19.31 -9.63 8.45
C GLU A 120 -19.32 -8.13 8.17
N ASN A 121 -18.31 -7.40 8.65
CA ASN A 121 -18.17 -5.97 8.38
C ASN A 121 -18.00 -5.66 6.88
N LEU A 122 -17.22 -6.45 6.14
CA LEU A 122 -17.01 -6.26 4.69
C LEU A 122 -18.29 -6.46 3.86
N THR A 123 -19.22 -7.26 4.38
CA THR A 123 -20.51 -7.54 3.75
C THR A 123 -21.65 -6.68 4.28
N SER A 124 -21.42 -5.86 5.32
CA SER A 124 -22.40 -4.91 5.86
C SER A 124 -22.91 -3.90 4.80
N PRO A 125 -24.18 -3.45 4.90
CA PRO A 125 -24.74 -2.42 4.02
C PRO A 125 -23.90 -1.14 3.99
N GLU A 126 -23.36 -0.72 5.14
CA GLU A 126 -22.55 0.49 5.29
C GLU A 126 -21.24 0.37 4.49
N THR A 127 -20.56 -0.77 4.59
CA THR A 127 -19.32 -1.01 3.84
C THR A 127 -19.58 -1.19 2.35
N GLN A 128 -20.70 -1.83 1.97
CA GLN A 128 -21.11 -1.91 0.57
C GLN A 128 -21.38 -0.53 -0.03
N GLN A 129 -22.11 0.33 0.68
CA GLN A 129 -22.33 1.71 0.26
C GLN A 129 -21.02 2.50 0.14
N LEU A 130 -20.10 2.33 1.08
CA LEU A 130 -18.77 2.94 1.02
C LEU A 130 -17.98 2.46 -0.22
N LEU A 131 -18.02 1.16 -0.51
CA LEU A 131 -17.38 0.57 -1.69
C LEU A 131 -17.97 1.13 -2.99
N GLU A 132 -19.28 1.30 -3.07
CA GLU A 132 -19.95 1.92 -4.22
C GLU A 132 -19.52 3.38 -4.39
N GLN A 133 -19.49 4.16 -3.31
CA GLN A 133 -19.02 5.56 -3.34
C GLN A 133 -17.57 5.67 -3.83
N VAL A 134 -16.69 4.80 -3.34
CA VAL A 134 -15.28 4.72 -3.78
C VAL A 134 -15.19 4.35 -5.25
N GLN A 135 -15.90 3.31 -5.69
CA GLN A 135 -15.91 2.88 -7.08
C GLN A 135 -16.41 3.99 -8.00
N ASN A 136 -17.51 4.66 -7.65
CA ASN A 136 -18.07 5.75 -8.45
C ASN A 136 -17.10 6.94 -8.53
N SER A 137 -16.46 7.30 -7.42
CA SER A 137 -15.48 8.40 -7.38
C SER A 137 -14.21 8.10 -8.19
N LEU A 138 -13.77 6.84 -8.23
CA LEU A 138 -12.65 6.40 -9.06
C LEU A 138 -13.00 6.33 -10.55
N LYS A 139 -14.22 5.92 -10.89
CA LYS A 139 -14.73 5.89 -12.28
C LYS A 139 -15.02 7.30 -12.82
N HIS A 140 -15.42 8.22 -11.94
CA HIS A 140 -15.78 9.60 -12.29
C HIS A 140 -14.99 10.62 -11.44
N PRO A 141 -13.66 10.66 -11.60
CA PRO A 141 -12.80 11.54 -10.82
C PRO A 141 -13.09 13.02 -11.10
N GLU A 142 -13.18 13.81 -10.04
CA GLU A 142 -13.40 15.25 -10.14
C GLU A 142 -12.09 16.03 -10.35
N TRP A 143 -11.80 16.38 -11.60
CA TRP A 143 -10.61 17.14 -12.00
C TRP A 143 -10.75 18.66 -11.82
N LYS A 144 -9.61 19.35 -11.67
CA LYS A 144 -9.59 20.82 -11.72
C LYS A 144 -9.96 21.33 -13.12
N LYS A 145 -10.58 22.51 -13.22
CA LYS A 145 -11.02 23.11 -14.48
C LYS A 145 -9.91 23.19 -15.54
N ASN A 146 -8.68 23.53 -15.13
CA ASN A 146 -7.54 23.61 -16.04
C ASN A 146 -7.09 22.24 -16.56
N VAL A 147 -7.25 21.18 -15.76
CA VAL A 147 -6.94 19.80 -16.16
C VAL A 147 -7.98 19.30 -17.16
N VAL A 148 -9.26 19.58 -16.95
CA VAL A 148 -10.31 19.26 -17.94
C VAL A 148 -10.05 19.97 -19.27
N ALA A 149 -9.73 21.26 -19.23
CA ALA A 149 -9.54 22.07 -20.44
C ALA A 149 -8.27 21.72 -21.24
N ASN A 150 -7.19 21.34 -20.55
CA ASN A 150 -5.86 21.23 -21.14
C ASN A 150 -5.22 19.84 -21.03
N GLY A 151 -5.84 18.90 -20.32
CA GLY A 151 -5.25 17.60 -20.02
C GLY A 151 -4.18 17.67 -18.91
N ILE A 152 -3.39 16.60 -18.82
CA ILE A 152 -2.22 16.49 -17.94
C ILE A 152 -1.00 16.26 -18.84
N ALA A 153 -0.01 17.15 -18.79
CA ALA A 153 1.23 16.91 -19.54
C ALA A 153 1.98 15.68 -18.97
N PRO A 154 2.44 14.73 -19.80
CA PRO A 154 3.24 13.57 -19.36
C PRO A 154 4.42 13.98 -18.46
N GLU A 155 5.10 15.08 -18.80
CA GLU A 155 6.24 15.62 -18.07
C GLU A 155 5.86 16.05 -16.65
N SER A 156 4.61 16.48 -16.44
CA SER A 156 4.13 16.84 -15.10
C SER A 156 3.97 15.61 -14.20
N LEU A 157 3.54 14.47 -14.75
CA LEU A 157 3.49 13.20 -14.03
C LEU A 157 4.91 12.69 -13.74
N ALA A 158 5.79 12.71 -14.75
CA ALA A 158 7.18 12.29 -14.62
C ALA A 158 7.95 13.11 -13.58
N ALA A 159 7.90 14.45 -13.66
CA ALA A 159 8.58 15.34 -12.72
C ALA A 159 8.07 15.13 -11.29
N ARG A 160 6.77 14.87 -11.13
CA ARG A 160 6.20 14.58 -9.81
C ARG A 160 6.65 13.24 -9.26
N LEU A 161 6.73 12.21 -10.09
CA LEU A 161 7.24 10.89 -9.69
C LEU A 161 8.72 10.99 -9.27
N ASP A 162 9.54 11.69 -10.06
CA ASP A 162 10.95 11.89 -9.75
C ASP A 162 11.15 12.73 -8.47
N SER A 163 10.36 13.80 -8.27
CA SER A 163 10.38 14.58 -7.02
C SER A 163 10.08 13.71 -5.79
N ARG A 164 9.08 12.83 -5.87
CA ARG A 164 8.78 11.88 -4.77
C ARG A 164 9.90 10.87 -4.56
N ARG A 165 10.52 10.38 -5.64
CA ARG A 165 11.67 9.49 -5.57
C ARG A 165 12.86 10.17 -4.91
N GLN A 166 13.17 11.40 -5.30
CA GLN A 166 14.28 12.16 -4.73
C GLN A 166 14.05 12.46 -3.25
N SER A 167 12.82 12.81 -2.87
CA SER A 167 12.44 12.96 -1.46
C SER A 167 12.58 11.64 -0.69
N CYS A 168 12.18 10.51 -1.26
CA CYS A 168 12.38 9.18 -0.66
C CYS A 168 13.89 8.85 -0.52
N LYS A 169 14.70 9.11 -1.55
CA LYS A 169 16.15 8.90 -1.51
C LYS A 169 16.84 9.78 -0.46
N LYS A 170 16.40 11.04 -0.32
CA LYS A 170 16.92 11.94 0.70
C LYS A 170 16.54 11.47 2.10
N ALA A 171 15.25 11.18 2.33
CA ALA A 171 14.77 10.69 3.61
C ALA A 171 15.46 9.39 4.03
N LEU A 172 15.76 8.51 3.07
CA LEU A 172 16.56 7.33 3.29
C LEU A 172 18.01 7.63 3.71
N ALA A 173 18.66 8.60 3.07
CA ALA A 173 20.04 8.97 3.38
C ALA A 173 20.18 9.63 4.76
N GLU A 174 19.12 10.28 5.21
CA GLU A 174 19.00 10.94 6.52
C GLU A 174 18.29 10.05 7.55
N LEU A 175 17.95 8.81 7.19
CA LEU A 175 17.15 7.93 8.03
C LEU A 175 17.96 7.51 9.25
N ASP A 176 17.46 7.87 10.43
CA ASP A 176 17.86 7.20 11.65
C ASP A 176 17.29 5.79 11.63
N LEU A 177 18.17 4.81 11.53
CA LEU A 177 17.81 3.41 11.48
C LEU A 177 17.29 2.91 12.84
N ASP A 178 17.55 3.64 13.94
CA ASP A 178 16.98 3.33 15.26
C ASP A 178 15.57 3.91 15.45
N ASP A 179 15.11 4.79 14.56
CA ASP A 179 13.73 5.32 14.57
C ASP A 179 12.78 4.42 13.76
N GLN A 180 12.06 3.56 14.48
CA GLN A 180 11.12 2.61 13.89
C GLN A 180 9.96 3.26 13.12
N GLU A 181 9.47 4.40 13.59
CA GLU A 181 8.38 5.10 12.94
C GLU A 181 8.86 5.69 11.61
N ALA A 182 10.03 6.32 11.60
CA ALA A 182 10.65 6.87 10.39
C ALA A 182 10.94 5.79 9.35
N VAL A 183 11.48 4.63 9.78
CA VAL A 183 11.72 3.48 8.90
C VAL A 183 10.41 2.99 8.25
N HIS A 184 9.36 2.82 9.06
CA HIS A 184 8.08 2.34 8.58
C HIS A 184 7.43 3.33 7.60
N ASP A 185 7.49 4.62 7.90
CA ASP A 185 6.93 5.65 7.02
C ASP A 185 7.68 5.79 5.70
N LEU A 186 9.00 5.69 5.72
CA LEU A 186 9.79 5.62 4.50
C LEU A 186 9.40 4.39 3.66
N ARG A 187 9.26 3.20 4.27
CA ARG A 187 8.79 1.99 3.58
C ARG A 187 7.41 2.19 2.97
N LYS A 188 6.47 2.81 3.68
CA LYS A 188 5.12 3.10 3.16
C LYS A 188 5.19 3.99 1.92
N HIS A 189 6.00 5.05 1.97
CA HIS A 189 6.19 5.99 0.87
C HIS A 189 6.85 5.33 -0.35
N ALA A 190 7.87 4.51 -0.12
CA ALA A 190 8.57 3.80 -1.18
C ALA A 190 7.66 2.78 -1.90
N LYS A 191 6.80 2.05 -1.17
CA LYS A 191 5.75 1.20 -1.77
C LYS A 191 4.76 2.01 -2.60
N ALA A 192 4.34 3.18 -2.12
CA ALA A 192 3.42 4.04 -2.86
C ALA A 192 4.01 4.52 -4.19
N ILE A 193 5.30 4.88 -4.22
CA ILE A 193 6.02 5.22 -5.46
C ILE A 193 6.01 4.03 -6.43
N ARG A 194 6.30 2.82 -5.95
CA ARG A 194 6.31 1.60 -6.78
C ARG A 194 4.94 1.33 -7.43
N TYR A 195 3.86 1.46 -6.67
CA TYR A 195 2.52 1.29 -7.22
C TYR A 195 2.21 2.32 -8.28
N VAL A 196 2.44 3.61 -8.00
CA VAL A 196 2.18 4.68 -8.97
C VAL A 196 3.00 4.50 -10.24
N ALA A 197 4.29 4.18 -10.12
CA ALA A 197 5.16 3.96 -11.27
C ALA A 197 4.68 2.80 -12.14
N ARG A 198 4.23 1.69 -11.53
CA ARG A 198 3.69 0.54 -12.26
C ARG A 198 2.39 0.87 -12.97
N GLU A 199 1.41 1.42 -12.25
CA GLU A 199 0.06 1.63 -12.78
C GLU A 199 -0.02 2.77 -13.82
N LEU A 200 0.88 3.76 -13.74
CA LEU A 200 0.94 4.88 -14.68
C LEU A 200 2.05 4.72 -15.72
N THR A 201 2.58 3.51 -15.94
CA THR A 201 3.69 3.28 -16.87
C THR A 201 3.41 3.87 -18.25
N ASP A 202 2.21 3.66 -18.78
CA ASP A 202 1.81 4.13 -20.12
C ASP A 202 1.52 5.65 -20.17
N CYS A 203 1.40 6.30 -19.01
CA CYS A 203 1.21 7.75 -18.88
C CYS A 203 2.55 8.50 -18.73
N LEU A 204 3.67 7.77 -18.64
CA LEU A 204 4.98 8.33 -18.40
C LEU A 204 5.83 8.27 -19.68
N PRO A 205 6.75 9.23 -19.89
CA PRO A 205 7.71 9.14 -20.99
C PRO A 205 8.52 7.84 -20.94
N GLU A 206 8.85 7.29 -22.11
CA GLU A 206 9.66 6.08 -22.24
C GLU A 206 10.93 6.13 -21.39
N GLY A 207 11.28 5.01 -20.75
CA GLY A 207 12.42 4.90 -19.82
C GLY A 207 12.11 5.29 -18.37
N SER A 208 10.95 5.90 -18.09
CA SER A 208 10.54 6.26 -16.72
C SER A 208 10.22 5.06 -15.83
N ALA A 209 9.91 3.89 -16.41
CA ALA A 209 9.61 2.66 -15.67
C ALA A 209 10.83 2.09 -14.92
N SER A 210 12.05 2.33 -15.42
CA SER A 210 13.31 1.91 -14.78
C SER A 210 13.58 2.62 -13.44
N LEU A 211 12.80 3.66 -13.09
CA LEU A 211 12.95 4.42 -11.86
C LEU A 211 12.48 3.66 -10.61
N GLY A 212 11.59 2.66 -10.73
CA GLY A 212 11.06 1.89 -9.60
C GLY A 212 12.01 0.79 -9.09
N GLU A 213 12.77 0.16 -9.99
CA GLU A 213 13.58 -1.04 -9.70
C GLU A 213 14.76 -0.73 -8.76
N ARG A 214 15.33 0.48 -8.86
CA ARG A 214 16.52 0.91 -8.09
C ARG A 214 16.31 1.06 -6.58
N MET A 215 15.06 0.96 -6.08
CA MET A 215 14.75 1.02 -4.64
C MET A 215 14.45 -0.35 -4.01
N ARG A 216 14.45 -1.43 -4.80
CA ARG A 216 13.90 -2.74 -4.39
C ARG A 216 14.67 -3.46 -3.28
N LEU A 217 16.00 -3.53 -3.36
CA LEU A 217 16.81 -4.32 -2.41
C LEU A 217 16.68 -3.86 -0.95
N MET A 218 16.67 -2.54 -0.73
CA MET A 218 16.55 -1.95 0.60
C MET A 218 15.12 -1.96 1.10
N GLN A 219 14.13 -1.86 0.19
CA GLN A 219 12.73 -2.08 0.54
C GLN A 219 12.47 -3.51 1.01
N ASP A 220 13.17 -4.51 0.48
CA ASP A 220 13.00 -5.91 0.88
C ASP A 220 13.56 -6.17 2.28
N LYS A 221 14.74 -5.60 2.61
CA LYS A 221 15.32 -5.70 3.96
C LYS A 221 14.52 -4.92 5.02
N LEU A 222 14.20 -3.64 4.75
CA LEU A 222 13.26 -2.87 5.59
C LEU A 222 11.88 -3.53 5.65
N GLY A 223 11.58 -4.32 4.62
CA GLY A 223 10.47 -5.24 4.50
C GLY A 223 10.40 -6.21 5.67
N LYS A 224 11.35 -7.13 5.66
CA LYS A 224 11.48 -8.18 6.66
C LYS A 224 11.61 -7.62 8.07
N TRP A 225 12.37 -6.54 8.22
CA TRP A 225 12.56 -5.87 9.51
C TRP A 225 11.23 -5.43 10.16
N CYS A 226 10.42 -4.68 9.40
CA CYS A 226 9.15 -4.20 9.92
C CYS A 226 8.13 -5.32 10.09
N ASP A 227 8.21 -6.38 9.27
CA ASP A 227 7.34 -7.55 9.44
C ASP A 227 7.70 -8.30 10.75
N ALA A 228 9.00 -8.46 11.06
CA ALA A 228 9.47 -9.09 12.31
C ALA A 228 9.06 -8.32 13.57
N ASN A 229 9.20 -6.98 13.59
CA ASN A 229 8.74 -6.17 14.71
C ASN A 229 7.22 -6.27 14.93
N VAL A 230 6.43 -6.22 13.85
CA VAL A 230 4.97 -6.39 13.94
C VAL A 230 4.60 -7.77 14.47
N ASN A 231 5.32 -8.82 14.05
CA ASN A 231 5.10 -10.18 14.55
C ASN A 231 5.43 -10.31 16.04
N ALA A 232 6.50 -9.67 16.52
CA ALA A 232 6.86 -9.65 17.94
C ALA A 232 5.79 -9.00 18.81
N ASP A 233 5.28 -7.84 18.36
CA ASP A 233 4.23 -7.12 19.07
C ASP A 233 2.91 -7.91 19.05
N LEU A 234 2.55 -8.45 17.88
CA LEU A 234 1.30 -9.19 17.67
C LEU A 234 1.25 -10.49 18.48
N VAL A 235 2.33 -11.28 18.50
CA VAL A 235 2.35 -12.54 19.25
C VAL A 235 2.26 -12.29 20.76
N THR A 236 2.90 -11.21 21.24
CA THR A 236 2.78 -10.77 22.65
C THR A 236 1.36 -10.33 22.98
N GLU A 237 0.71 -9.58 22.08
CA GLU A 237 -0.65 -9.10 22.28
C GLU A 237 -1.66 -10.26 22.35
N VAL A 238 -1.52 -11.27 21.48
CA VAL A 238 -2.47 -12.38 21.38
C VAL A 238 -2.25 -13.45 22.44
N CYS A 239 -0.99 -13.82 22.69
CA CYS A 239 -0.64 -14.96 23.56
C CYS A 239 -0.13 -14.55 24.94
N GLY A 240 0.08 -13.25 25.18
CA GLY A 240 0.52 -12.75 26.49
C GLY A 240 1.89 -13.28 26.91
N PRO A 241 2.09 -13.63 28.20
CA PRO A 241 3.39 -14.05 28.74
C PRO A 241 3.98 -15.31 28.07
N ASP A 242 3.14 -16.21 27.55
CA ASP A 242 3.57 -17.46 26.92
C ASP A 242 4.37 -17.21 25.62
N ALA A 243 4.25 -16.01 25.05
CA ALA A 243 4.88 -15.61 23.79
C ALA A 243 6.31 -15.08 23.95
N GLN A 244 6.85 -15.00 25.17
CA GLN A 244 8.09 -14.26 25.44
C GLN A 244 9.26 -14.72 24.57
N ASP A 245 9.44 -16.03 24.41
CA ASP A 245 10.53 -16.58 23.61
C ASP A 245 10.35 -16.27 22.11
N ALA A 246 9.13 -16.44 21.59
CA ALA A 246 8.78 -16.13 20.20
C ALA A 246 8.96 -14.64 19.88
N ALA A 247 8.48 -13.76 20.76
CA ALA A 247 8.64 -12.32 20.63
C ALA A 247 10.13 -11.91 20.67
N THR A 248 10.92 -12.53 21.54
CA THR A 248 12.37 -12.28 21.62
C THR A 248 13.08 -12.72 20.34
N ARG A 249 12.69 -13.88 19.79
CA ARG A 249 13.21 -14.38 18.50
C ARG A 249 12.91 -13.40 17.36
N PHE A 250 11.68 -12.94 17.21
CA PHE A 250 11.32 -11.96 16.18
C PHE A 250 12.06 -10.62 16.34
N ARG A 251 12.26 -10.13 17.57
CA ARG A 251 13.06 -8.92 17.80
C ARG A 251 14.53 -9.13 17.43
N ALA A 252 15.11 -10.28 17.77
CA ALA A 252 16.48 -10.61 17.40
C ALA A 252 16.65 -10.70 15.86
N GLU A 253 15.66 -11.26 15.15
CA GLU A 253 15.64 -11.25 13.67
C GLU A 253 15.60 -9.81 13.13
N ALA A 254 14.79 -8.93 13.73
CA ALA A 254 14.73 -7.52 13.37
C ALA A 254 16.11 -6.84 13.60
N ASP A 255 16.70 -7.00 14.78
CA ASP A 255 17.99 -6.40 15.12
C ASP A 255 19.09 -6.86 14.15
N ALA A 256 19.16 -8.16 13.83
CA ALA A 256 20.11 -8.69 12.86
C ALA A 256 19.96 -8.06 11.47
N ILE A 257 18.72 -7.86 10.99
CA ILE A 257 18.46 -7.19 9.71
C ILE A 257 18.93 -5.73 9.75
N MET A 258 18.75 -5.04 10.88
CA MET A 258 19.19 -3.66 11.04
C MET A 258 20.70 -3.54 11.08
N ASP A 259 21.38 -4.43 11.77
CA ASP A 259 22.84 -4.46 11.82
C ASP A 259 23.43 -4.68 10.42
N GLU A 260 22.86 -5.60 9.63
CA GLU A 260 23.25 -5.77 8.23
C GLU A 260 23.01 -4.51 7.39
N LEU A 261 21.91 -3.80 7.62
CA LEU A 261 21.58 -2.56 6.92
C LEU A 261 22.54 -1.42 7.28
N LYS A 262 22.86 -1.27 8.58
CA LYS A 262 23.83 -0.29 9.08
C LYS A 262 25.21 -0.57 8.50
N ALA A 263 25.68 -1.82 8.52
CA ALA A 263 26.95 -2.22 7.94
C ALA A 263 27.00 -1.91 6.42
N ALA A 264 25.95 -2.24 5.68
CA ALA A 264 25.87 -1.94 4.24
C ALA A 264 25.81 -0.43 3.93
N HIS A 265 25.33 0.39 4.87
CA HIS A 265 25.26 1.85 4.73
C HIS A 265 26.59 2.53 5.06
N GLN A 266 27.34 2.05 6.07
CA GLN A 266 28.64 2.60 6.46
C GLN A 266 29.75 2.34 5.43
N HIS A 267 29.58 1.37 4.53
CA HIS A 267 30.52 1.03 3.46
C HIS A 267 30.19 1.68 2.09
N ARG A 268 29.30 2.68 2.05
CA ARG A 268 28.94 3.46 0.85
C ARG A 268 29.46 4.90 0.90
#